data_AF-A0AAV5J3H9-F1
#
_entry.id   AF-A0AAV5J3H9-F1
#
_cell.length_a   1.000
_cell.length_b   1.000
_cell.length_c   1.000
_cell.angle_alpha   90.00
_cell.angle_beta   90.00
_cell.angle_gamma   90.00
#
_symmetry.space_group_name_H-M   'P 1'
#
loop_
_entity.id
_entity.type
_entity.pdbx_description
1 polymer ?
#
loop_
_entity_poly.entity_id
_entity_poly.type
_entity_poly.pdbx_seq_one_letter_code
_entity_poly.pdbx_strand_id
1 'polypeptide(L)'
;MFTSASGSSWELLQENVGIAAMQMELLNNDRVIMFDRTDSGRLISLYRMAIVGVTQMTRLQTDVWCSSGAVTADGRLIQTGGFNDGERRIRIFTPATTTVTSRKQFNYEFYPKNTAPGLFSLSFLSETNDRGVEDNLYPFVNLKNLQAPNIQAEVLICGRGANGSYTESLKKKLLPDLDTCARINITDPNPEWVMETKPLRRVLGDMILLPDSTVLIINSAASGSAGWEQGRDPVLSPVIYRPNNPIGSRFEVQSPTTIPRMYHSTAGLVHDGRVFVAGSNPHAYYNFTGVLFPTELRLEAFPPDHLNAQFDNIVRLSLRQ
;
A
#
# COMPACT_ATOMS: atom_id res chain seq x y z
N MET A 1 -1.92 7.68 28.99
CA MET A 1 -0.84 8.68 28.76
C MET A 1 -0.21 8.30 27.44
N PHE A 2 -0.57 8.99 26.36
CA PHE A 2 0.04 8.75 25.04
C PHE A 2 1.34 9.54 24.98
N THR A 3 2.44 8.83 24.77
CA THR A 3 3.79 9.38 24.64
C THR A 3 3.87 10.28 23.40
N SER A 4 4.57 11.40 23.54
CA SER A 4 4.86 12.38 22.49
C SER A 4 5.46 11.73 21.25
N ALA A 5 5.05 12.19 20.06
CA ALA A 5 5.62 11.81 18.78
C ALA A 5 7.14 12.09 18.77
N SER A 6 7.93 11.06 18.49
CA SER A 6 9.32 11.18 18.09
C SER A 6 9.39 11.77 16.67
N GLY A 7 10.21 12.81 16.52
CA GLY A 7 11.41 12.75 15.69
C GLY A 7 11.39 13.06 14.19
N SER A 8 10.37 12.72 13.41
CA SER A 8 10.48 12.72 11.92
C SER A 8 9.63 13.79 11.27
N SER A 9 10.25 14.74 10.58
CA SER A 9 9.52 15.68 9.72
C SER A 9 9.31 15.05 8.34
N TRP A 10 8.05 14.92 7.94
CA TRP A 10 7.67 14.62 6.57
C TRP A 10 8.30 15.60 5.58
N GLU A 11 8.73 15.09 4.42
CA GLU A 11 9.36 15.88 3.37
C GLU A 11 8.46 15.88 2.13
N LEU A 12 8.01 17.06 1.69
CA LEU A 12 7.36 17.19 0.40
C LEU A 12 8.43 17.17 -0.70
N LEU A 13 8.40 16.13 -1.52
CA LEU A 13 9.40 15.92 -2.56
C LEU A 13 9.01 16.56 -3.89
N GLN A 14 7.72 16.51 -4.24
CA GLN A 14 7.22 17.05 -5.50
C GLN A 14 5.75 17.49 -5.36
N GLU A 15 5.45 18.70 -5.80
CA GLU A 15 4.09 19.28 -5.76
C GLU A 15 3.12 18.59 -6.73
N ASN A 16 3.65 17.97 -7.78
CA ASN A 16 2.85 17.31 -8.81
C ASN A 16 3.71 16.32 -9.61
N VAL A 17 3.48 15.02 -9.43
CA VAL A 17 4.14 13.96 -10.22
C VAL A 17 3.44 13.65 -11.55
N GLY A 18 2.39 14.43 -11.88
CA GLY A 18 1.58 14.30 -13.10
C GLY A 18 0.45 13.28 -13.00
N ILE A 19 0.47 12.43 -11.97
CA ILE A 19 -0.48 11.34 -11.78
C ILE A 19 -0.90 11.14 -10.31
N ALA A 20 -2.12 10.66 -10.10
CA ALA A 20 -2.65 10.18 -8.83
C ALA A 20 -2.28 8.71 -8.70
N ALA A 21 -1.08 8.47 -8.15
CA ALA A 21 -0.50 7.13 -8.07
C ALA A 21 -1.41 6.18 -7.27
N MET A 22 -1.82 5.08 -7.89
CA MET A 22 -2.63 4.03 -7.26
C MET A 22 -1.79 2.81 -6.91
N GLN A 23 -0.62 2.69 -7.54
CA GLN A 23 0.39 1.67 -7.32
C GLN A 23 1.76 2.30 -7.54
N MET A 24 2.74 1.93 -6.73
CA MET A 24 4.14 2.26 -6.95
C MET A 24 5.04 1.05 -6.75
N GLU A 25 6.21 1.07 -7.39
CA GLU A 25 7.21 0.02 -7.24
C GLU A 25 8.63 0.60 -7.36
N LEU A 26 9.55 0.13 -6.52
CA LEU A 26 10.98 0.44 -6.63
C LEU A 26 11.62 -0.53 -7.63
N LEU A 27 12.33 0.02 -8.61
CA LEU A 27 13.05 -0.75 -9.61
C LEU A 27 14.51 -0.94 -9.21
N ASN A 28 15.18 -1.93 -9.81
CA ASN A 28 16.59 -2.25 -9.54
C ASN A 28 17.60 -1.17 -9.99
N ASN A 29 17.15 -0.09 -10.60
CA ASN A 29 17.94 1.06 -11.02
C ASN A 29 17.60 2.34 -10.23
N ASP A 30 17.09 2.16 -9.00
CA ASP A 30 16.70 3.22 -8.04
C ASP A 30 15.61 4.17 -8.54
N ARG A 31 14.89 3.77 -9.58
CA ARG A 31 13.74 4.52 -10.08
C ARG A 31 12.48 3.99 -9.43
N VAL A 32 11.63 4.91 -8.98
CA VAL A 32 10.28 4.58 -8.54
C VAL A 32 9.34 4.79 -9.72
N ILE A 33 8.61 3.74 -10.08
CA ILE A 33 7.56 3.78 -11.10
C ILE A 33 6.20 3.89 -10.40
N MET A 34 5.31 4.69 -10.96
CA MET A 34 3.96 4.90 -10.44
C MET A 34 2.94 4.82 -11.57
N PHE A 35 1.76 4.29 -11.26
CA PHE A 35 0.68 4.08 -12.23
C PHE A 35 -0.59 4.81 -11.80
N ASP A 36 -1.30 5.38 -12.77
CA ASP A 36 -2.66 5.88 -12.58
C ASP A 36 -3.62 5.34 -13.64
N ARG A 37 -4.89 5.64 -13.40
CA ARG A 37 -5.93 5.62 -14.42
C ARG A 37 -6.83 6.83 -14.24
N THR A 38 -7.21 7.44 -15.37
CA THR A 38 -8.24 8.47 -15.43
C THR A 38 -9.28 8.09 -16.50
N ASP A 39 -10.56 8.11 -16.14
CA ASP A 39 -11.64 7.90 -17.12
C ASP A 39 -11.85 9.20 -17.91
N SER A 40 -11.01 9.47 -18.91
CA SER A 40 -11.27 10.41 -20.02
C SER A 40 -11.57 11.90 -19.74
N GLY A 41 -10.73 12.76 -20.35
CA GLY A 41 -11.12 14.11 -20.81
C GLY A 41 -11.38 14.10 -22.32
N ARG A 42 -11.37 15.26 -22.99
CA ARG A 42 -11.66 15.43 -24.45
C ARG A 42 -10.73 14.66 -25.42
N LEU A 43 -9.84 13.83 -24.89
CA LEU A 43 -8.97 12.87 -25.57
C LEU A 43 -9.10 11.52 -24.83
N ILE A 44 -9.40 10.46 -25.59
CA ILE A 44 -9.56 9.04 -25.20
C ILE A 44 -8.65 8.62 -24.03
N SER A 45 -9.20 7.88 -23.05
CA SER A 45 -8.57 7.30 -21.84
C SER A 45 -7.04 7.37 -21.77
N LEU A 46 -6.52 8.12 -20.79
CA LEU A 46 -5.08 8.23 -20.52
C LEU A 46 -4.75 7.39 -19.29
N TYR A 47 -4.17 6.21 -19.55
CA TYR A 47 -3.47 5.40 -18.56
C TYR A 47 -2.01 5.86 -18.56
N ARG A 48 -1.48 6.31 -17.43
CA ARG A 48 -0.15 6.90 -17.40
C ARG A 48 0.76 6.18 -16.42
N MET A 49 2.03 6.25 -16.77
CA MET A 49 3.15 5.80 -15.98
C MET A 49 4.06 7.01 -15.76
N ALA A 50 4.31 7.31 -14.48
CA ALA A 50 5.29 8.30 -14.08
C ALA A 50 6.51 7.59 -13.50
N ILE A 51 7.68 8.18 -13.70
CA ILE A 51 8.91 7.77 -13.04
C ILE A 51 9.38 8.96 -12.23
N VAL A 52 9.64 8.75 -10.94
CA VAL A 52 10.08 9.80 -10.04
C VAL A 52 11.41 10.40 -10.56
N GLY A 53 11.43 11.72 -10.74
CA GLY A 53 12.57 12.44 -11.33
C GLY A 53 12.59 12.47 -12.87
N VAL A 54 11.56 11.95 -13.54
CA VAL A 54 11.40 12.03 -15.00
C VAL A 54 10.14 12.85 -15.32
N THR A 55 10.31 13.94 -16.07
CA THR A 55 9.23 14.86 -16.43
C THR A 55 8.29 14.31 -17.51
N GLN A 56 8.77 13.39 -18.35
CA GLN A 56 7.98 12.79 -19.42
C GLN A 56 7.17 11.59 -18.91
N MET A 57 5.85 11.75 -18.88
CA MET A 57 4.92 10.65 -18.63
C MET A 57 4.80 9.74 -19.87
N THR A 58 4.71 8.43 -19.62
CA THR A 58 4.47 7.45 -20.68
C THR A 58 3.00 7.03 -20.67
N ARG A 59 2.35 7.04 -21.84
CA ARG A 59 1.01 6.49 -22.00
C ARG A 59 1.07 4.97 -22.08
N LEU A 60 0.27 4.29 -21.28
CA LEU A 60 0.08 2.85 -21.36
C LEU A 60 -1.02 2.52 -22.36
N GLN A 61 -0.88 1.36 -23.01
CA GLN A 61 -1.79 0.95 -24.08
C GLN A 61 -3.15 0.44 -23.58
N THR A 62 -3.22 -0.02 -22.33
CA THR A 62 -4.39 -0.74 -21.79
C THR A 62 -4.60 -0.40 -20.33
N ASP A 63 -5.84 -0.47 -19.85
CA ASP A 63 -6.25 0.01 -18.52
C ASP A 63 -5.59 -0.75 -17.35
N VAL A 64 -4.94 -0.03 -16.44
CA VAL A 64 -4.21 -0.57 -15.27
C VAL A 64 -5.01 -0.49 -13.97
N TRP A 65 -6.26 -0.03 -14.00
CA TRP A 65 -7.13 0.02 -12.84
C TRP A 65 -7.36 -1.37 -12.23
N CYS A 66 -7.19 -1.52 -10.91
CA CYS A 66 -7.25 -2.80 -10.20
C CYS A 66 -6.32 -3.88 -10.81
N SER A 67 -5.21 -3.47 -11.42
CA SER A 67 -4.17 -4.41 -11.82
C SER A 67 -3.24 -4.71 -10.64
N SER A 68 -2.47 -5.78 -10.77
CA SER A 68 -1.43 -6.17 -9.82
C SER A 68 -0.07 -6.15 -10.51
N GLY A 69 1.02 -6.06 -9.75
CA GLY A 69 2.35 -6.23 -10.33
C GLY A 69 3.41 -6.59 -9.31
N ALA A 70 4.51 -7.12 -9.80
CA ALA A 70 5.68 -7.47 -9.00
C ALA A 70 6.96 -7.35 -9.85
N VAL A 71 8.06 -7.00 -9.19
CA VAL A 71 9.40 -7.01 -9.80
C VAL A 71 9.92 -8.44 -9.85
N THR A 72 10.35 -8.89 -11.02
CA THR A 72 11.02 -10.18 -11.21
C THR A 72 12.49 -10.09 -10.83
N ALA A 73 13.12 -11.24 -10.58
CA ALA A 73 14.53 -11.32 -10.18
C ALA A 73 15.51 -10.69 -11.20
N ASP A 74 15.12 -10.58 -12.47
CA ASP A 74 15.89 -9.88 -13.52
C ASP A 74 15.64 -8.36 -13.54
N GLY A 75 14.89 -7.82 -12.58
CA GLY A 75 14.61 -6.40 -12.40
C GLY A 75 13.47 -5.85 -13.25
N ARG A 76 12.79 -6.66 -14.07
CA ARG A 76 11.61 -6.20 -14.82
C ARG A 76 10.39 -6.14 -13.91
N LEU A 77 9.51 -5.19 -14.15
CA LEU A 77 8.19 -5.17 -13.49
C LEU A 77 7.18 -5.88 -14.39
N ILE A 78 6.58 -6.96 -13.88
CA ILE A 78 5.46 -7.63 -14.52
C ILE A 78 4.18 -7.15 -13.86
N GLN A 79 3.27 -6.60 -14.65
CA GLN A 79 1.96 -6.16 -14.23
C GLN A 79 0.89 -6.97 -14.95
N THR A 80 -0.12 -7.44 -14.23
CA THR A 80 -1.16 -8.34 -14.72
C THR A 80 -2.55 -7.81 -14.44
N GLY A 81 -3.49 -8.11 -15.33
CA GLY A 81 -4.88 -7.70 -15.20
C GLY A 81 -5.07 -6.20 -15.43
N GLY A 82 -6.15 -5.69 -14.86
CA GLY A 82 -6.66 -4.35 -15.12
C GLY A 82 -8.16 -4.39 -15.37
N PHE A 83 -8.73 -3.23 -15.69
CA PHE A 83 -10.15 -3.10 -16.04
C PHE A 83 -10.34 -3.12 -17.57
N ASN A 84 -11.57 -3.28 -18.08
CA ASN A 84 -11.88 -3.19 -19.52
C ASN A 84 -10.90 -3.96 -20.45
N ASP A 85 -10.13 -3.24 -21.27
CA ASP A 85 -9.17 -3.78 -22.23
C ASP A 85 -7.86 -4.28 -21.59
N GLY A 86 -7.70 -4.00 -20.30
CA GLY A 86 -6.65 -4.43 -19.38
C GLY A 86 -6.87 -5.79 -18.74
N GLU A 87 -8.11 -6.27 -18.60
CA GLU A 87 -8.46 -7.50 -17.85
C GLU A 87 -7.61 -8.72 -18.26
N ARG A 88 -7.34 -8.86 -19.56
CA ARG A 88 -6.56 -9.96 -20.14
C ARG A 88 -5.22 -9.50 -20.65
N ARG A 89 -4.50 -8.72 -19.84
CA ARG A 89 -3.17 -8.20 -20.19
C ARG A 89 -2.10 -8.63 -19.21
N ILE A 90 -0.92 -8.83 -19.77
CA ILE A 90 0.35 -8.81 -19.06
C ILE A 90 1.18 -7.69 -19.68
N ARG A 91 1.63 -6.75 -18.84
CA ARG A 91 2.54 -5.67 -19.20
C ARG A 91 3.89 -5.96 -18.56
N ILE A 92 4.96 -5.78 -19.32
CA ILE A 92 6.32 -5.95 -18.83
C ILE A 92 7.04 -4.62 -19.03
N PHE A 93 7.37 -3.97 -17.92
CA PHE A 93 8.21 -2.80 -17.91
C PHE A 93 9.68 -3.22 -17.76
N THR A 94 10.53 -2.74 -18.67
CA THR A 94 11.96 -3.02 -18.68
C THR A 94 12.72 -1.76 -18.28
N PRO A 95 13.31 -1.68 -17.07
CA PRO A 95 13.95 -0.46 -16.58
C PRO A 95 15.11 0.02 -17.43
N ALA A 96 15.93 -0.91 -17.94
CA ALA A 96 17.12 -0.60 -18.73
C ALA A 96 16.81 0.22 -19.99
N THR A 97 15.68 -0.05 -20.64
CA THR A 97 15.24 0.63 -21.86
C THR A 97 14.09 1.61 -21.61
N THR A 98 13.52 1.63 -20.39
CA THR A 98 12.32 2.40 -20.05
C THR A 98 11.15 2.09 -21.01
N THR A 99 11.03 0.83 -21.43
CA THR A 99 9.97 0.40 -22.36
C THR A 99 8.92 -0.45 -21.66
N VAL A 100 7.67 -0.29 -22.11
CA VAL A 100 6.56 -1.16 -21.73
C VAL A 100 6.17 -2.01 -22.93
N THR A 101 6.20 -3.33 -22.75
CA THR A 101 5.63 -4.28 -23.71
C THR A 101 4.35 -4.85 -23.13
N SER A 102 3.37 -5.18 -23.97
CA SER A 102 2.09 -5.72 -23.54
C SER A 102 1.69 -6.90 -24.42
N ARG A 103 1.09 -7.92 -23.82
CA ARG A 103 0.51 -9.06 -24.54
C ARG A 103 -0.85 -9.41 -23.97
N LYS A 104 -1.74 -9.87 -24.84
CA LYS A 104 -3.02 -10.45 -24.42
C LYS A 104 -2.76 -11.81 -23.81
N GLN A 105 -3.18 -12.01 -22.56
CA GLN A 105 -3.02 -13.28 -21.85
C GLN A 105 -4.10 -13.43 -20.79
N PHE A 106 -4.54 -14.66 -20.55
CA PHE A 106 -5.41 -14.95 -19.42
C PHE A 106 -4.63 -14.81 -18.12
N ASN A 107 -5.19 -14.03 -17.19
CA ASN A 107 -4.71 -13.96 -15.82
C ASN A 107 -5.53 -14.95 -15.01
N TYR A 108 -4.84 -15.78 -14.24
CA TYR A 108 -5.49 -16.74 -13.33
C TYR A 108 -5.17 -16.30 -11.92
N GLU A 109 -6.22 -15.97 -11.17
CA GLU A 109 -6.10 -15.84 -9.73
C GLU A 109 -6.16 -17.24 -9.11
N PHE A 110 -5.12 -17.59 -8.36
CA PHE A 110 -5.05 -18.89 -7.71
C PHE A 110 -5.77 -18.83 -6.38
N TYR A 111 -6.93 -19.49 -6.31
CA TYR A 111 -7.63 -19.74 -5.07
C TYR A 111 -7.12 -21.05 -4.46
N PRO A 112 -6.39 -21.03 -3.33
CA PRO A 112 -5.92 -22.25 -2.71
C PRO A 112 -7.11 -23.14 -2.31
N LYS A 113 -6.91 -24.47 -2.40
CA LYS A 113 -7.91 -25.42 -1.95
C LYS A 113 -8.19 -25.21 -0.47
N ASN A 114 -9.46 -25.25 -0.08
CA ASN A 114 -9.92 -25.23 1.31
C ASN A 114 -9.67 -26.56 2.06
N THR A 115 -9.06 -27.54 1.39
CA THR A 115 -8.71 -28.85 1.91
C THR A 115 -7.25 -29.15 1.54
N ALA A 116 -6.34 -28.82 2.45
CA ALA A 116 -4.91 -29.05 2.35
C ALA A 116 -4.32 -29.26 3.76
N PRO A 117 -3.21 -29.99 3.91
CA PRO A 117 -2.47 -30.02 5.18
C PRO A 117 -1.90 -28.62 5.48
N GLY A 118 -1.83 -28.26 6.77
CA GLY A 118 -1.24 -27.00 7.21
C GLY A 118 -2.08 -25.74 6.94
N LEU A 119 -3.42 -25.89 6.82
CA LEU A 119 -4.32 -24.73 6.72
C LEU A 119 -4.51 -24.07 8.09
N PHE A 120 -4.38 -22.74 8.12
CA PHE A 120 -4.66 -21.93 9.30
C PHE A 120 -6.05 -21.29 9.18
N SER A 121 -6.89 -21.51 10.18
CA SER A 121 -8.19 -20.83 10.25
C SER A 121 -8.00 -19.34 10.51
N LEU A 122 -8.69 -18.50 9.75
CA LEU A 122 -8.67 -17.05 9.86
C LEU A 122 -10.05 -16.58 10.38
N SER A 123 -10.49 -17.09 11.53
CA SER A 123 -11.87 -16.89 12.04
C SER A 123 -12.26 -15.43 12.22
N PHE A 124 -11.31 -14.59 12.65
CA PHE A 124 -11.47 -13.14 12.79
C PHE A 124 -11.82 -12.44 11.47
N LEU A 125 -11.63 -13.07 10.30
CA LEU A 125 -12.02 -12.49 9.00
C LEU A 125 -13.51 -12.59 8.70
N SER A 126 -14.24 -13.40 9.45
CA SER A 126 -15.70 -13.38 9.38
C SER A 126 -16.29 -12.03 9.82
N GLU A 127 -15.58 -11.29 10.68
CA GLU A 127 -15.97 -9.97 11.18
C GLU A 127 -15.75 -8.86 10.15
N THR A 128 -15.18 -9.19 8.99
CA THR A 128 -14.74 -8.22 7.98
C THR A 128 -15.21 -8.58 6.57
N ASN A 129 -16.11 -9.56 6.46
CA ASN A 129 -16.56 -10.11 5.19
C ASN A 129 -17.94 -9.57 4.84
N ASP A 130 -18.01 -8.81 3.75
CA ASP A 130 -19.27 -8.40 3.14
C ASP A 130 -19.69 -9.48 2.15
N ARG A 131 -20.61 -10.36 2.55
CA ARG A 131 -20.98 -11.54 1.75
C ARG A 131 -21.41 -11.16 0.33
N GLY A 132 -20.67 -11.66 -0.66
CA GLY A 132 -20.93 -11.43 -2.08
C GLY A 132 -20.28 -10.16 -2.65
N VAL A 133 -19.46 -9.48 -1.86
CA VAL A 133 -18.60 -8.36 -2.25
C VAL A 133 -17.15 -8.86 -2.34
N GLU A 134 -16.39 -8.30 -3.28
CA GLU A 134 -14.96 -8.57 -3.38
C GLU A 134 -14.21 -7.83 -2.26
N ASP A 135 -13.50 -8.58 -1.42
CA ASP A 135 -12.70 -8.04 -0.32
C ASP A 135 -11.21 -8.27 -0.59
N ASN A 136 -10.43 -7.19 -0.55
CA ASN A 136 -8.98 -7.27 -0.63
C ASN A 136 -8.37 -7.40 0.76
N LEU A 137 -7.57 -8.46 0.95
CA LEU A 137 -6.75 -8.68 2.13
C LEU A 137 -5.29 -8.50 1.75
N TYR A 138 -4.56 -7.65 2.49
CA TYR A 138 -3.12 -7.46 2.36
C TYR A 138 -2.39 -8.01 3.60
N PRO A 139 -2.07 -9.31 3.65
CA PRO A 139 -1.34 -9.89 4.77
C PRO A 139 0.15 -9.64 4.59
N PHE A 140 0.86 -9.41 5.69
CA PHE A 140 2.32 -9.28 5.67
C PHE A 140 2.97 -10.52 6.22
N VAL A 141 3.97 -11.03 5.51
CA VAL A 141 4.83 -12.12 5.96
C VAL A 141 6.20 -11.55 6.27
N ASN A 142 6.64 -11.69 7.52
CA ASN A 142 7.97 -11.34 7.96
C ASN A 142 8.79 -12.63 8.15
N LEU A 143 9.91 -12.74 7.44
CA LEU A 143 10.85 -13.85 7.57
C LEU A 143 11.99 -13.44 8.50
N LYS A 144 12.15 -14.18 9.59
CA LYS A 144 13.16 -13.96 10.61
C LYS A 144 14.19 -15.08 10.61
N ASN A 145 15.35 -14.79 11.19
CA ASN A 145 16.45 -15.74 11.34
C ASN A 145 16.92 -16.33 10.00
N LEU A 146 17.02 -15.50 8.96
CA LEU A 146 17.36 -15.93 7.58
C LEU A 146 18.70 -16.68 7.47
N GLN A 147 19.61 -16.50 8.44
CA GLN A 147 20.90 -17.19 8.52
C GLN A 147 20.88 -18.42 9.44
N ALA A 148 19.80 -18.65 10.18
CA ALA A 148 19.68 -19.80 11.05
C ALA A 148 19.22 -21.04 10.25
N PRO A 149 19.49 -22.26 10.76
CA PRO A 149 19.00 -23.50 10.13
C PRO A 149 17.47 -23.56 10.01
N ASN A 150 16.77 -22.91 10.96
CA ASN A 150 15.31 -22.82 10.99
C ASN A 150 14.90 -21.37 10.80
N ILE A 151 14.35 -21.06 9.62
CA ILE A 151 13.76 -19.75 9.31
C ILE A 151 12.43 -19.66 10.04
N GLN A 152 12.21 -18.56 10.76
CA GLN A 152 10.93 -18.29 11.39
C GLN A 152 10.09 -17.44 10.42
N ALA A 153 8.87 -17.89 10.11
CA ALA A 153 7.93 -17.13 9.29
C ALA A 153 6.76 -16.65 10.15
N GLU A 154 6.56 -15.34 10.18
CA GLU A 154 5.47 -14.72 10.93
C GLU A 154 4.54 -13.98 9.98
N VAL A 155 3.24 -14.11 10.22
CA VAL A 155 2.21 -13.39 9.47
C VAL A 155 1.57 -12.36 10.38
N LEU A 156 1.45 -11.13 9.90
CA LEU A 156 0.76 -10.02 10.54
C LEU A 156 -0.37 -9.54 9.62
N ILE A 157 -1.57 -9.41 10.18
CA ILE A 157 -2.75 -8.88 9.51
C ILE A 157 -3.31 -7.77 10.39
N CYS A 158 -3.39 -6.54 9.90
CA CYS A 158 -3.84 -5.38 10.68
C CYS A 158 -5.00 -4.64 10.02
N GLY A 159 -5.99 -4.25 10.83
CA GLY A 159 -7.17 -3.51 10.36
C GLY A 159 -8.11 -4.36 9.52
N ARG A 160 -9.18 -3.70 9.04
CA ARG A 160 -10.20 -4.11 8.06
C ARG A 160 -11.51 -3.40 8.40
N GLY A 161 -12.28 -3.06 7.37
CA GLY A 161 -13.64 -2.60 7.55
C GLY A 161 -14.44 -3.63 8.34
N ALA A 162 -15.22 -3.17 9.31
CA ALA A 162 -16.18 -4.03 10.00
C ALA A 162 -17.18 -4.63 9.00
N ASN A 163 -17.77 -5.78 9.32
CA ASN A 163 -18.82 -6.39 8.50
C ASN A 163 -19.94 -5.37 8.18
N GLY A 164 -20.27 -5.28 6.91
CA GLY A 164 -21.21 -4.33 6.33
C GLY A 164 -20.61 -2.97 5.98
N SER A 165 -19.29 -2.74 6.15
CA SER A 165 -18.69 -1.41 5.94
C SER A 165 -18.87 -0.91 4.51
N TYR A 166 -18.73 -1.78 3.51
CA TYR A 166 -18.97 -1.40 2.11
C TYR A 166 -20.46 -1.19 1.84
N THR A 167 -21.30 -2.10 2.33
CA THR A 167 -22.76 -1.98 2.11
C THR A 167 -23.35 -0.72 2.75
N GLU A 168 -22.87 -0.34 3.94
CA GLU A 168 -23.33 0.84 4.67
C GLU A 168 -22.74 2.14 4.08
N SER A 169 -21.51 2.11 3.54
CA SER A 169 -20.91 3.29 2.90
C SER A 169 -21.68 3.71 1.64
N LEU A 170 -22.28 2.75 0.90
CA LEU A 170 -23.21 3.05 -0.19
C LEU A 170 -24.45 3.84 0.26
N LYS A 171 -24.84 3.70 1.54
CA LYS A 171 -25.93 4.46 2.19
C LYS A 171 -25.41 5.72 2.88
N LYS A 172 -24.16 6.11 2.66
CA LYS A 172 -23.45 7.22 3.32
C LYS A 172 -23.30 7.05 4.83
N LYS A 173 -23.42 5.82 5.33
CA LYS A 173 -23.15 5.50 6.74
C LYS A 173 -21.79 4.84 6.84
N LEU A 174 -20.89 5.47 7.59
CA LEU A 174 -19.49 5.08 7.61
C LEU A 174 -19.18 4.43 8.94
N LEU A 175 -18.88 3.13 8.88
CA LEU A 175 -18.51 2.37 10.05
C LEU A 175 -17.03 2.59 10.36
N PRO A 176 -16.64 2.68 11.64
CA PRO A 176 -15.23 2.74 12.01
C PRO A 176 -14.54 1.41 11.69
N ASP A 177 -13.27 1.48 11.27
CA ASP A 177 -12.41 0.30 11.05
C ASP A 177 -12.24 -0.51 12.34
N LEU A 178 -11.92 -1.79 12.22
CA LEU A 178 -11.50 -2.58 13.37
C LEU A 178 -10.12 -2.11 13.87
N ASP A 179 -9.96 -2.07 15.19
CA ASP A 179 -8.70 -1.73 15.86
C ASP A 179 -7.85 -2.97 16.18
N THR A 180 -8.11 -4.09 15.51
CA THR A 180 -7.40 -5.34 15.76
C THR A 180 -6.28 -5.60 14.75
N CYS A 181 -5.23 -6.24 15.24
CA CYS A 181 -4.18 -6.88 14.46
C CYS A 181 -4.04 -8.33 14.92
N ALA A 182 -3.94 -9.26 13.98
CA ALA A 182 -3.70 -10.67 14.24
C ALA A 182 -2.28 -11.04 13.82
N ARG A 183 -1.56 -11.76 14.68
CA ARG A 183 -0.22 -12.28 14.40
C ARG A 183 -0.17 -13.78 14.63
N ILE A 184 0.58 -14.49 13.80
CA ILE A 184 0.88 -15.92 13.96
C ILE A 184 2.32 -16.20 13.55
N ASN A 185 2.99 -17.11 14.25
CA ASN A 185 4.23 -17.72 13.79
C ASN A 185 3.88 -19.04 13.12
N ILE A 186 3.84 -19.09 11.79
CA ILE A 186 3.40 -20.30 11.05
C ILE A 186 4.44 -21.43 11.07
N THR A 187 5.66 -21.13 11.52
CA THR A 187 6.74 -22.11 11.72
C THR A 187 6.82 -22.63 13.15
N ASP A 188 5.98 -22.13 14.06
CA ASP A 188 5.84 -22.71 15.39
C ASP A 188 5.28 -24.14 15.29
N PRO A 189 5.74 -25.11 16.09
CA PRO A 189 5.14 -26.44 16.15
C PRO A 189 3.64 -26.43 16.51
N ASN A 190 3.19 -25.44 17.28
CA ASN A 190 1.80 -25.23 17.68
C ASN A 190 1.40 -23.77 17.40
N PRO A 191 1.17 -23.41 16.13
CA PRO A 191 0.98 -22.03 15.72
C PRO A 191 -0.40 -21.51 16.14
N GLU A 192 -0.42 -20.41 16.88
CA GLU A 192 -1.63 -19.76 17.38
C GLU A 192 -1.72 -18.30 16.95
N TRP A 193 -2.95 -17.84 16.70
CA TRP A 193 -3.22 -16.42 16.45
C TRP A 193 -3.22 -15.63 17.76
N VAL A 194 -2.42 -14.58 17.79
CA VAL A 194 -2.37 -13.59 18.86
C VAL A 194 -3.01 -12.30 18.36
N MET A 195 -4.03 -11.84 19.05
CA MET A 195 -4.72 -10.59 18.75
C MET A 195 -4.13 -9.44 19.58
N GLU A 196 -3.89 -8.30 18.93
CA GLU A 196 -3.45 -7.05 19.57
C GLU A 196 -4.33 -5.89 19.11
N THR A 197 -4.44 -4.85 19.95
CA THR A 197 -5.15 -3.61 19.59
C THR A 197 -4.18 -2.57 19.05
N LYS A 198 -4.40 -2.09 17.82
CA LYS A 198 -3.63 -0.98 17.24
C LYS A 198 -4.16 0.37 17.75
N PRO A 199 -3.30 1.40 17.89
CA PRO A 199 -3.70 2.69 18.46
C PRO A 199 -4.60 3.51 17.53
N LEU A 200 -4.52 3.29 16.22
CA LEU A 200 -5.26 4.05 15.20
C LEU A 200 -6.00 3.10 14.26
N ARG A 201 -7.32 3.27 14.18
CA ARG A 201 -8.22 2.62 13.21
C ARG A 201 -7.85 3.08 11.81
N ARG A 202 -7.80 2.15 10.84
CA ARG A 202 -7.20 2.39 9.52
C ARG A 202 -7.72 1.41 8.47
N VAL A 203 -8.70 1.84 7.70
CA VAL A 203 -9.19 1.20 6.48
C VAL A 203 -8.14 1.37 5.38
N LEU A 204 -7.78 0.28 4.69
CA LEU A 204 -6.91 0.29 3.50
C LEU A 204 -5.57 0.98 3.74
N GLY A 205 -4.94 0.63 4.87
CA GLY A 205 -3.56 1.04 5.08
C GLY A 205 -2.59 0.21 4.26
N ASP A 206 -1.54 0.88 3.81
CA ASP A 206 -0.32 0.23 3.39
C ASP A 206 0.42 -0.23 4.65
N MET A 207 0.98 -1.43 4.59
CA MET A 207 2.02 -1.81 5.53
C MET A 207 3.31 -2.06 4.76
N ILE A 208 4.45 -1.64 5.30
CA ILE A 208 5.73 -1.70 4.61
C ILE A 208 6.73 -2.32 5.58
N LEU A 209 7.35 -3.42 5.17
CA LEU A 209 8.46 -4.00 5.92
C LEU A 209 9.68 -3.09 5.76
N LEU A 210 10.17 -2.57 6.87
CA LEU A 210 11.35 -1.71 6.91
C LEU A 210 12.64 -2.55 7.02
N PRO A 211 13.81 -1.99 6.64
CA PRO A 211 15.09 -2.70 6.67
C PRO A 211 15.48 -3.28 8.05
N ASP A 212 15.01 -2.68 9.13
CA ASP A 212 15.25 -3.15 10.50
C ASP A 212 14.23 -4.19 10.99
N SER A 213 13.44 -4.76 10.06
CA SER A 213 12.38 -5.74 10.33
C SER A 213 11.21 -5.21 11.17
N THR A 214 11.10 -3.89 11.34
CA THR A 214 9.86 -3.26 11.81
C THR A 214 8.87 -3.09 10.66
N VAL A 215 7.59 -2.90 10.98
CA VAL A 215 6.53 -2.73 9.98
C VAL A 215 5.95 -1.34 10.13
N LEU A 216 6.06 -0.52 9.09
CA LEU A 216 5.35 0.75 9.00
C LEU A 216 3.91 0.48 8.60
N ILE A 217 2.94 1.09 9.27
CA ILE A 217 1.52 1.10 8.93
C ILE A 217 1.12 2.55 8.63
N ILE A 218 0.74 2.83 7.39
CA ILE A 218 0.58 4.19 6.84
C ILE A 218 -0.56 4.22 5.83
N ASN A 219 -1.20 5.39 5.64
CA ASN A 219 -2.46 5.51 4.88
C ASN A 219 -3.56 4.58 5.45
N SER A 220 -4.86 4.74 5.36
CA SER A 220 -5.66 5.78 4.78
C SER A 220 -6.61 6.35 5.85
N ALA A 221 -7.89 5.98 5.83
CA ALA A 221 -8.97 6.57 6.62
C ALA A 221 -9.32 5.75 7.87
N ALA A 222 -9.91 6.35 8.90
CA ALA A 222 -10.33 5.64 10.12
C ALA A 222 -11.72 4.98 9.99
N SER A 223 -12.53 5.42 9.03
CA SER A 223 -13.90 4.95 8.84
C SER A 223 -14.29 4.85 7.36
N GLY A 224 -15.25 3.97 7.08
CA GLY A 224 -15.79 3.73 5.75
C GLY A 224 -15.21 2.49 5.07
N SER A 225 -15.01 2.56 3.75
CA SER A 225 -14.60 1.42 2.93
C SER A 225 -13.77 1.85 1.72
N ALA A 226 -13.29 0.86 0.95
CA ALA A 226 -12.68 1.09 -0.36
C ALA A 226 -13.70 1.62 -1.35
N GLY A 227 -13.26 2.57 -2.18
CA GLY A 227 -14.09 3.19 -3.20
C GLY A 227 -14.06 4.71 -3.11
N TRP A 228 -14.45 5.34 -4.21
CA TRP A 228 -14.54 6.81 -4.29
C TRP A 228 -15.54 7.34 -3.26
N GLU A 229 -15.13 8.39 -2.56
CA GLU A 229 -15.94 9.11 -1.58
C GLU A 229 -16.44 8.30 -0.38
N GLN A 230 -15.96 7.06 -0.21
CA GLN A 230 -16.43 6.13 0.81
C GLN A 230 -15.58 6.07 2.07
N GLY A 231 -14.43 6.77 2.12
CA GLY A 231 -13.60 6.90 3.33
C GLY A 231 -13.79 8.25 4.03
N ARG A 232 -13.67 8.30 5.36
CA ARG A 232 -13.60 9.53 6.17
C ARG A 232 -12.53 9.44 7.25
N ASP A 233 -12.31 10.57 7.92
CA ASP A 233 -11.41 10.67 9.06
C ASP A 233 -9.98 10.27 8.69
N PRO A 234 -9.26 11.09 7.90
CA PRO A 234 -7.93 10.74 7.42
C PRO A 234 -6.97 10.52 8.59
N VAL A 235 -6.26 9.40 8.56
CA VAL A 235 -5.33 9.02 9.62
C VAL A 235 -3.92 9.46 9.22
N LEU A 236 -3.58 10.68 9.64
CA LEU A 236 -2.38 11.40 9.23
C LEU A 236 -1.09 10.88 9.88
N SER A 237 -1.18 10.27 11.06
CA SER A 237 -0.03 9.70 11.77
C SER A 237 0.23 8.26 11.35
N PRO A 238 1.42 7.93 10.83
CA PRO A 238 1.85 6.54 10.68
C PRO A 238 2.03 5.85 12.03
N VAL A 239 2.13 4.52 12.00
CA VAL A 239 2.44 3.69 13.17
C VAL A 239 3.58 2.74 12.83
N ILE A 240 4.63 2.73 13.64
CA ILE A 240 5.67 1.70 13.58
C ILE A 240 5.24 0.54 14.48
N TYR A 241 5.13 -0.65 13.90
CA TYR A 241 4.97 -1.91 14.62
C TYR A 241 6.33 -2.58 14.79
N ARG A 242 6.73 -2.84 16.04
CA ARG A 242 7.99 -3.48 16.44
C ARG A 242 7.70 -4.92 16.87
N PRO A 243 7.87 -5.93 15.99
CA PRO A 243 7.43 -7.31 16.27
C PRO A 243 8.12 -7.97 17.47
N ASN A 244 9.33 -7.51 17.80
CA ASN A 244 10.15 -8.09 18.87
C ASN A 244 9.88 -7.48 20.25
N ASN A 245 9.12 -6.39 20.31
CA ASN A 245 8.74 -5.80 21.59
C ASN A 245 7.69 -6.67 22.31
N PRO A 246 7.58 -6.56 23.64
CA PRO A 246 6.47 -7.15 24.39
C PRO A 246 5.10 -6.66 23.87
N ILE A 247 4.10 -7.54 23.93
CA ILE A 247 2.69 -7.18 23.65
C ILE A 247 2.31 -5.94 24.46
N GLY A 248 1.60 -5.00 23.84
CA GLY A 248 1.24 -3.71 24.45
C GLY A 248 2.29 -2.60 24.29
N SER A 249 3.50 -2.93 23.81
CA SER A 249 4.58 -1.96 23.52
C SER A 249 5.09 -2.02 22.07
N ARG A 250 4.35 -2.70 21.19
CA ARG A 250 4.73 -2.91 19.79
C ARG A 250 4.39 -1.74 18.88
N PHE A 251 3.35 -0.97 19.19
CA PHE A 251 2.87 0.11 18.33
C PHE A 251 3.39 1.46 18.81
N GLU A 252 4.00 2.22 17.90
CA GLU A 252 4.55 3.55 18.16
C GLU A 252 3.99 4.53 17.13
N VAL A 253 3.18 5.48 17.58
CA VAL A 253 2.59 6.52 16.72
C VAL A 253 3.67 7.53 16.33
N GLN A 254 3.76 7.82 15.03
CA GLN A 254 4.74 8.73 14.45
C GLN A 254 4.13 10.11 14.17
N SER A 255 5.00 11.08 13.85
CA SER A 255 4.59 12.43 13.49
C SER A 255 3.66 12.46 12.27
N PRO A 256 2.58 13.28 12.28
CA PRO A 256 1.59 13.29 11.21
C PRO A 256 2.06 14.07 9.97
N THR A 257 1.56 13.67 8.79
CA THR A 257 1.55 14.54 7.59
C THR A 257 0.39 15.56 7.69
N THR A 258 0.37 16.54 6.79
CA THR A 258 -0.79 17.42 6.56
C THR A 258 -1.62 16.99 5.35
N ILE A 259 -1.18 15.99 4.58
CA ILE A 259 -1.82 15.54 3.35
C ILE A 259 -2.68 14.27 3.61
N PRO A 260 -4.00 14.33 3.41
CA PRO A 260 -4.85 13.14 3.45
C PRO A 260 -4.51 12.14 2.33
N ARG A 261 -4.10 10.93 2.71
CA ARG A 261 -3.84 9.81 1.79
C ARG A 261 -5.02 8.84 1.85
N MET A 262 -5.98 9.00 0.95
CA MET A 262 -7.27 8.31 1.00
C MET A 262 -7.29 7.05 0.10
N TYR A 263 -8.44 6.67 -0.45
CA TYR A 263 -8.55 5.53 -1.37
C TYR A 263 -7.62 5.69 -2.59
N HIS A 264 -6.93 4.62 -2.97
CA HIS A 264 -5.85 4.64 -3.97
C HIS A 264 -4.67 5.56 -3.61
N SER A 265 -4.36 5.74 -2.32
CA SER A 265 -3.00 6.09 -1.93
C SER A 265 -2.10 4.86 -2.04
N THR A 266 -0.80 5.08 -2.13
CA THR A 266 0.19 4.02 -2.14
C THR A 266 1.47 4.49 -1.46
N ALA A 267 2.19 3.56 -0.84
CA ALA A 267 3.48 3.79 -0.21
C ALA A 267 4.50 2.73 -0.64
N GLY A 268 5.77 3.12 -0.72
CA GLY A 268 6.86 2.24 -1.14
C GLY A 268 8.18 2.61 -0.49
N LEU A 269 8.89 1.61 0.03
CA LEU A 269 10.25 1.78 0.56
C LEU A 269 11.22 2.08 -0.60
N VAL A 270 12.02 3.11 -0.45
CA VAL A 270 13.10 3.43 -1.39
C VAL A 270 14.47 3.07 -0.82
N HIS A 271 15.50 3.01 -1.69
CA HIS A 271 16.83 2.52 -1.31
C HIS A 271 17.46 3.30 -0.15
N ASP A 272 17.20 4.60 -0.01
CA ASP A 272 17.75 5.42 1.08
C ASP A 272 17.03 5.24 2.44
N GLY A 273 16.10 4.28 2.53
CA GLY A 273 15.40 3.92 3.77
C GLY A 273 14.17 4.78 4.07
N ARG A 274 13.93 5.85 3.30
CA ARG A 274 12.68 6.60 3.35
C ARG A 274 11.54 5.79 2.72
N VAL A 275 10.32 6.17 3.05
CA VAL A 275 9.11 5.63 2.42
C VAL A 275 8.45 6.73 1.60
N PHE A 276 8.37 6.53 0.29
CA PHE A 276 7.64 7.43 -0.60
C PHE A 276 6.15 7.18 -0.46
N VAL A 277 5.37 8.25 -0.44
CA VAL A 277 3.91 8.22 -0.32
C VAL A 277 3.32 9.12 -1.40
N ALA A 278 2.45 8.53 -2.22
CA ALA A 278 1.88 9.19 -3.39
C ALA A 278 0.39 8.88 -3.55
N GLY A 279 -0.26 9.66 -4.42
CA GLY A 279 -1.67 9.53 -4.69
C GLY A 279 -2.56 10.06 -3.57
N SER A 280 -3.80 10.30 -3.95
CA SER A 280 -4.93 9.38 -3.78
C SER A 280 -6.12 9.97 -4.53
N ASN A 281 -7.29 9.35 -4.43
CA ASN A 281 -8.55 9.85 -4.98
C ASN A 281 -8.44 10.26 -6.46
N PRO A 282 -8.18 9.31 -7.37
CA PRO A 282 -8.26 9.59 -8.79
C PRO A 282 -9.67 10.02 -9.23
N HIS A 283 -10.69 9.74 -8.41
CA HIS A 283 -12.12 9.92 -8.71
C HIS A 283 -12.47 9.21 -10.04
N ALA A 284 -13.70 9.40 -10.55
CA ALA A 284 -13.96 9.07 -11.95
C ALA A 284 -13.08 9.93 -12.88
N TYR A 285 -12.97 11.22 -12.54
CA TYR A 285 -12.13 12.20 -13.21
C TYR A 285 -11.34 12.98 -12.17
N TYR A 286 -10.11 13.37 -12.48
CA TYR A 286 -9.35 14.24 -11.60
C TYR A 286 -10.16 15.45 -11.18
N ASN A 287 -10.35 15.57 -9.87
CA ASN A 287 -11.15 16.62 -9.29
C ASN A 287 -10.38 17.28 -8.16
N PHE A 288 -10.03 18.54 -8.37
CA PHE A 288 -9.22 19.32 -7.44
C PHE A 288 -10.05 20.25 -6.55
N THR A 289 -11.35 20.43 -6.84
CA THR A 289 -12.20 21.45 -6.19
C THR A 289 -13.63 20.97 -6.02
N GLY A 290 -14.31 21.37 -4.94
CA GLY A 290 -15.72 21.01 -4.74
C GLY A 290 -15.94 19.54 -4.38
N VAL A 291 -14.89 18.85 -3.94
CA VAL A 291 -14.91 17.50 -3.36
C VAL A 291 -14.28 17.53 -1.98
N LEU A 292 -14.65 16.57 -1.13
CA LEU A 292 -14.15 16.53 0.24
C LEU A 292 -12.65 16.25 0.30
N PHE A 293 -12.19 15.32 -0.53
CA PHE A 293 -10.78 15.01 -0.68
C PHE A 293 -10.39 15.13 -2.17
N PRO A 294 -9.66 16.17 -2.55
CA PRO A 294 -9.17 16.37 -3.91
C PRO A 294 -8.32 15.22 -4.42
N THR A 295 -8.20 15.12 -5.74
CA THR A 295 -7.14 14.32 -6.38
C THR A 295 -5.78 14.80 -5.89
N GLU A 296 -4.99 13.87 -5.37
CA GLU A 296 -3.68 14.17 -4.80
C GLU A 296 -2.56 13.68 -5.71
N LEU A 297 -1.76 14.64 -6.20
CA LEU A 297 -0.65 14.44 -7.15
C LEU A 297 0.72 14.66 -6.50
N ARG A 298 0.74 15.05 -5.21
CA ARG A 298 1.97 15.32 -4.47
C ARG A 298 2.64 14.03 -4.02
N LEU A 299 3.96 14.05 -4.05
CA LEU A 299 4.84 13.02 -3.51
C LEU A 299 5.46 13.52 -2.22
N GLU A 300 5.27 12.78 -1.14
CA GLU A 300 5.99 13.00 0.13
C GLU A 300 6.92 11.82 0.43
N ALA A 301 7.94 12.07 1.24
CA ALA A 301 8.71 11.05 1.91
C ALA A 301 8.45 11.08 3.41
N PHE A 302 8.17 9.91 3.97
CA PHE A 302 8.23 9.65 5.40
C PHE A 302 9.62 9.07 5.74
N PRO A 303 10.45 9.77 6.53
CA PRO A 303 11.71 9.22 7.02
C PRO A 303 11.49 8.49 8.35
N PRO A 304 11.60 7.15 8.43
CA PRO A 304 11.43 6.46 9.71
C PRO A 304 12.57 6.84 10.67
N ASP A 305 12.22 7.40 11.83
CA ASP A 305 13.18 8.03 12.75
C ASP A 305 14.36 7.16 13.16
N HIS A 306 14.08 5.88 13.39
CA HIS A 306 15.07 4.91 13.83
C HIS A 306 16.04 4.46 12.73
N LEU A 307 15.75 4.80 11.47
CA LEU A 307 16.59 4.45 10.32
C LEU A 307 17.51 5.59 9.89
N ASN A 308 17.19 6.86 10.19
CA ASN A 308 17.96 8.03 9.75
C ASN A 308 19.46 7.90 10.06
N ALA A 309 19.83 7.58 11.30
CA ALA A 309 21.25 7.48 11.68
C ALA A 309 22.01 6.31 11.03
N GLN A 310 21.32 5.25 10.59
CA GLN A 310 21.97 4.08 9.98
C GLN A 310 22.17 4.24 8.46
N PHE A 311 21.39 5.11 7.81
CA PHE A 311 21.42 5.29 6.35
C PHE A 311 21.90 6.66 5.89
N ASP A 312 22.40 7.51 6.80
CA ASP A 312 22.95 8.84 6.47
C ASP A 312 24.08 8.81 5.43
N ASN A 313 24.76 7.67 5.25
CA ASN A 313 25.83 7.48 4.26
C ASN A 313 25.34 6.98 2.88
N ILE A 314 24.04 6.76 2.68
CA ILE A 314 23.48 6.32 1.40
C ILE A 314 23.15 7.53 0.51
N VAL A 315 23.44 7.42 -0.78
CA VAL A 315 23.11 8.43 -1.78
C VAL A 315 21.59 8.61 -1.81
N ARG A 316 21.10 9.75 -1.30
CA ARG A 316 19.69 10.10 -1.36
C ARG A 316 19.28 10.30 -2.82
N LEU A 317 18.12 9.78 -3.19
CA LEU A 317 17.49 10.13 -4.47
C LEU A 317 17.23 11.64 -4.47
N SER A 318 18.09 12.37 -5.19
CA SER A 318 17.95 13.81 -5.38
C SER A 318 17.03 14.05 -6.56
N LEU A 319 15.79 14.42 -6.26
CA LEU A 319 14.85 14.96 -7.23
C LEU A 319 15.30 16.37 -7.60
N ARG A 320 16.37 16.49 -8.40
CA ARG A 320 16.72 17.79 -8.99
C ARG A 320 15.70 18.10 -10.08
N GLN A 321 15.07 19.27 -9.95
CA GLN A 321 14.15 19.87 -10.91
C GLN A 321 14.83 20.11 -12.27
#